data_AF-A0A7J8MJ01-F1
#
_entry.id   AF-A0A7J8MJ01-F1
#
_cell.length_a   1.000
_cell.length_b   1.000
_cell.length_c   1.000
_cell.angle_alpha   90.00
_cell.angle_beta   90.00
_cell.angle_gamma   90.00
#
_symmetry.space_group_name_H-M   'P 1'
#
loop_
_entity.id
_entity.type
_entity.pdbx_description
1 polymer ?
#
loop_
_entity_poly.entity_id
_entity_poly.type
_entity_poly.pdbx_seq_one_letter_code
_entity_poly.pdbx_strand_id
1 'polypeptide(L)' 'MRCMQIALLCVQENPENRPTMLEVFSMLKNASMEATTPRRPAFSVKADKNTGSTSASQQEIYSFNDPQISQLEPR' A
#
# COMPACT_ATOMS: atom_id res chain seq x y z
N MET A 1 -13.04 2.13 5.10
CA MET A 1 -11.84 1.31 5.38
C MET A 1 -11.72 0.04 4.52
N ARG A 2 -12.79 -0.46 3.90
CA ARG A 2 -12.76 -1.70 3.12
C ARG A 2 -11.93 -1.66 1.83
N CYS A 3 -12.08 -0.61 1.02
CA CYS A 3 -11.32 -0.49 -0.22
C CYS A 3 -9.81 -0.46 0.02
N MET A 4 -9.37 0.08 1.17
CA MET A 4 -7.98 0.02 1.58
C MET A 4 -7.54 -1.42 1.88
N GLN A 5 -8.34 -2.20 2.62
CA GLN A 5 -8.03 -3.62 2.88
C GLN A 5 -7.96 -4.42 1.57
N ILE A 6 -8.92 -4.23 0.66
CA ILE A 6 -8.92 -4.88 -0.67
C ILE A 6 -7.69 -4.46 -1.47
N ALA A 7 -7.38 -3.16 -1.54
CA ALA A 7 -6.19 -2.67 -2.24
C ALA A 7 -4.90 -3.30 -1.68
N LEU A 8 -4.79 -3.41 -0.36
CA LEU A 8 -3.67 -4.04 0.32
C LEU A 8 -3.60 -5.56 0.07
N LEU A 9 -4.72 -6.25 -0.14
CA LEU A 9 -4.74 -7.66 -0.56
C LEU A 9 -4.29 -7.83 -2.02
N CYS A 10 -4.62 -6.89 -2.91
CA CYS A 10 -4.21 -6.95 -4.32
C CYS A 10 -2.69 -6.78 -4.54
N VAL A 11 -2.00 -6.13 -3.60
CA VAL A 11 -0.55 -5.84 -3.69
C VAL A 11 0.28 -6.69 -2.72
N GLN A 12 -0.25 -7.84 -2.29
CA GLN A 12 0.49 -8.79 -1.47
C GLN A 12 1.75 -9.28 -2.20
N GLU A 13 2.83 -9.45 -1.44
CA GLU A 13 4.11 -9.93 -1.95
C GLU A 13 3.96 -11.31 -2.59
N ASN A 14 3.36 -12.26 -1.87
CA ASN A 14 3.07 -13.59 -2.38
C ASN A 14 1.85 -13.57 -3.32
N PRO A 15 1.96 -14.00 -4.60
CA PRO A 15 0.87 -13.99 -5.56
C PRO A 15 -0.36 -14.79 -5.13
N GLU A 16 -0.15 -15.93 -4.46
CA GLU A 16 -1.24 -16.80 -3.97
C GLU A 16 -2.15 -16.12 -2.93
N ASN A 17 -1.67 -15.04 -2.30
CA ASN A 17 -2.46 -14.29 -1.32
C ASN A 17 -3.29 -13.16 -1.98
N ARG A 18 -3.15 -12.95 -3.29
CA ARG A 18 -3.88 -11.92 -4.02
C ARG A 18 -5.26 -12.46 -4.41
N PRO A 19 -6.34 -11.71 -4.15
CA PRO A 19 -7.68 -12.14 -4.52
C PRO A 19 -7.84 -12.14 -6.04
N THR A 20 -8.64 -13.07 -6.54
CA THR A 20 -9.10 -13.06 -7.92
C THR A 20 -10.03 -11.86 -8.18
N MET A 21 -10.18 -11.47 -9.44
CA MET A 21 -11.11 -10.38 -9.81
C MET A 21 -12.57 -10.65 -9.38
N LEU A 22 -12.98 -11.92 -9.35
CA LEU A 22 -14.31 -12.33 -8.89
C LEU A 22 -14.47 -12.10 -7.38
N GLU A 23 -13.44 -12.43 -6.61
CA GLU A 23 -13.41 -12.19 -5.16
C GLU A 23 -13.40 -10.70 -4.87
N VAL A 24 -12.60 -9.91 -5.59
CA VAL A 24 -12.60 -8.44 -5.48
C VAL A 24 -13.99 -7.88 -5.76
N PHE A 25 -14.66 -8.32 -6.84
CA PHE A 25 -16.02 -7.88 -7.15
C PHE A 25 -17.02 -8.26 -6.04
N SER A 26 -16.92 -9.48 -5.50
CA SER A 26 -17.77 -9.95 -4.41
C SER A 26 -17.54 -9.16 -3.11
N MET A 27 -16.27 -8.87 -2.81
CA MET A 27 -15.83 -7.99 -1.72
C MET A 27 -16.18 -6.52 -1.96
N LEU A 28 -16.52 -6.08 -3.16
CA LEU A 28 -17.02 -4.72 -3.37
C LEU A 28 -18.54 -4.69 -3.24
N LYS A 29 -19.22 -5.70 -3.78
CA LYS A 29 -20.68 -5.83 -3.81
C LYS A 29 -21.29 -6.06 -2.42
N ASN A 30 -20.72 -6.95 -1.62
CA ASN A 30 -21.35 -7.41 -0.38
C ASN A 30 -20.78 -6.68 0.83
N ALA A 31 -21.36 -5.56 1.27
CA ALA A 31 -20.87 -4.73 2.39
C ALA A 31 -20.53 -5.51 3.67
N SER A 32 -21.22 -6.63 3.92
CA SER A 32 -21.07 -7.47 5.12
C SER A 32 -19.94 -8.51 5.05
N MET A 33 -19.29 -8.73 3.90
CA MET A 33 -18.17 -9.68 3.86
C MET A 33 -16.94 -9.02 4.47
N GLU A 34 -16.52 -9.49 5.64
CA GLU A 34 -15.26 -9.06 6.23
C GLU A 34 -14.13 -9.36 5.25
N ALA A 35 -13.44 -8.31 4.80
CA ALA A 35 -12.21 -8.50 4.06
C ALA A 35 -11.17 -8.99 5.07
N THR A 36 -10.52 -10.12 4.76
CA THR A 36 -9.43 -10.65 5.58
C THR A 36 -8.39 -9.57 5.78
N THR A 37 -7.90 -9.42 7.01
CA THR A 37 -6.89 -8.40 7.31
C THR A 37 -5.64 -8.68 6.48
N PRO A 38 -5.22 -7.77 5.59
CA PRO A 38 -4.07 -7.98 4.73
C PRO A 38 -2.79 -8.12 5.57
N ARG A 39 -1.88 -9.01 5.13
CA ARG A 39 -0.55 -9.09 5.73
C ARG A 39 0.21 -7.80 5.45
N ARG A 40 1.15 -7.45 6.34
CA ARG A 40 1.99 -6.28 6.20
C ARG A 40 2.72 -6.33 4.84
N PRO A 41 2.58 -5.31 3.98
CA PRO A 41 3.26 -5.30 2.69
C PRO A 41 4.78 -5.23 2.86
N ALA A 42 5.53 -5.86 1.95
CA ALA A 42 6.99 -5.86 1.96
C ALA A 42 7.62 -4.45 1.90
N PHE A 43 6.89 -3.47 1.36
CA PHE A 43 7.32 -2.07 1.29
C PHE A 43 6.93 -1.24 2.54
N SER A 44 6.42 -1.86 3.60
CA SER A 44 6.08 -1.13 4.83
C SER A 44 7.35 -0.63 5.51
N VAL A 45 7.57 0.69 5.51
CA VAL A 45 8.76 1.40 6.03
C VAL A 45 9.02 1.17 7.54
N LYS A 46 8.08 0.55 8.27
CA LYS A 46 8.35 0.15 9.66
C LYS A 46 9.14 -1.17 9.66
N ALA A 47 10.46 -1.04 9.64
CA ALA A 47 11.38 -2.08 10.10
C ALA A 47 10.85 -2.67 11.41
N ASP A 48 10.85 -4.00 11.48
CA ASP A 48 10.49 -4.76 12.67
C ASP A 48 11.39 -4.32 13.82
N LYS A 49 10.92 -3.37 14.63
CA LYS A 49 11.51 -3.03 15.92
C LYS A 49 11.18 -4.14 16.90
N ASN A 50 11.76 -5.31 16.67
CA ASN A 50 11.94 -6.36 17.68
C ASN A 50 13.42 -6.55 17.98
N THR A 51 14.14 -5.45 18.10
CA THR A 51 15.44 -5.36 18.77
C THR A 51 15.46 -4.05 19.54
N GLY A 52 15.82 -4.13 20.81
CA GLY A 52 15.44 -3.20 21.87
C GLY A 52 15.74 -1.72 21.63
N SER A 53 14.93 -0.90 22.31
CA SER A 53 15.18 0.45 22.79
C SER A 53 16.32 1.24 22.12
N THR A 54 15.99 2.13 21.19
CA THR A 54 16.73 3.40 21.04
C THR A 54 15.80 4.50 20.52
N SER A 55 15.54 5.49 21.37
CA SER A 55 15.02 6.79 20.98
C SER A 55 16.07 7.52 20.14
N ALA A 56 15.76 7.86 18.88
CA ALA A 56 16.53 8.85 18.12
C ALA A 56 15.64 9.48 17.03
N SER A 57 15.76 10.80 16.93
CA SER A 57 14.92 11.77 16.24
C SER A 57 14.60 11.44 14.77
N GLN A 58 13.32 11.48 14.41
CA GLN A 58 12.88 11.48 13.00
C GLN A 58 13.10 12.87 12.41
N GLN A 59 14.19 13.05 11.67
CA GLN A 59 14.22 13.97 10.54
C GLN A 59 14.34 13.12 9.28
N GLU A 60 13.19 12.77 8.69
CA GLU A 60 13.19 12.19 7.36
C GLU A 60 13.54 13.30 6.36
N ILE A 61 14.71 13.18 5.75
CA ILE A 61 15.12 14.01 4.61
C ILE A 61 14.32 13.52 3.41
N TYR A 62 13.15 14.10 3.20
CA TYR A 62 12.33 13.85 2.02
C TYR A 62 12.90 14.63 0.83
N SER A 63 13.47 13.94 -0.15
CA SER A 63 13.92 14.56 -1.41
C SER A 63 12.75 14.58 -2.38
N PHE A 64 12.12 15.76 -2.53
CA PHE A 64 11.11 16.01 -3.55
C PHE A 64 11.84 16.39 -4.85
N ASN A 65 11.86 15.49 -5.83
CA ASN A 65 12.31 15.86 -7.17
C ASN A 65 11.22 16.74 -7.80
N ASP A 66 11.53 18.02 -8.03
CA ASP A 66 10.65 18.93 -8.73
C ASP A 66 10.63 18.56 -10.23
N PRO A 67 9.49 18.11 -10.80
CA PRO A 67 9.44 17.75 -12.21
C PRO A 67 9.41 19.02 -13.08
N GLN A 68 10.44 19.22 -13.92
CA GLN A 68 10.41 20.29 -14.92
C GLN A 68 9.31 20.03 -15.96
N ILE A 69 8.30 20.90 -15.98
CA ILE A 69 7.23 20.90 -16.98
C ILE A 69 7.77 21.48 -18.28
N SER A 70 7.79 20.69 -19.36
CA SER A 70 8.06 21.20 -20.71
C SER A 70 6.74 21.54 -21.41
N GLN A 71 6.62 22.77 -21.92
CA GLN A 71 5.48 23.19 -22.74
C GLN A 71 5.57 22.58 -24.14
N LEU A 72 4.46 22.02 -24.61
CA LEU A 72 4.29 21.57 -26.00
C LEU A 72 3.66 22.70 -26.81
N GLU A 73 4.33 23.13 -27.88
CA GLU A 73 3.79 24.13 -28.82
C GLU A 73 2.94 23.44 -29.90
N PRO A 74 1.75 23.99 -30.24
CA PRO A 74 0.94 23.50 -31.37
C PRO A 74 1.64 23.76 -32.72
N ARG A 75 1.43 22.86 -33.68
CA ARG A 75 1.96 22.97 -35.05
C ARG A 75 0.94 23.53 -36.02
#